data_AF-A0AAU8ZR06-F1
#
_entry.id   AF-A0AAU8ZR06-F1
#
_cell.length_a   1.000
_cell.length_b   1.000
_cell.length_c   1.000
_cell.angle_alpha   90.00
_cell.angle_beta   90.00
_cell.angle_gamma   90.00
#
_symmetry.space_group_name_H-M   'P 1'
#
loop_
_entity.id
_entity.type
_entity.pdbx_description
1 polymer ?
#
loop_
_entity_poly.entity_id
_entity_poly.type
_entity_poly.pdbx_seq_one_letter_code
_entity_poly.pdbx_strand_id
1 'polypeptide(L)'
;MKYILVFLFFVSGSALAKCDKNNFDQCKTCDQLSKAVDLSEPDRGDYYRGALWNGLYASYVRNCPAVAEKLLEHGATPSLGGANAALPVVVSGKWPHDNKKINEDWLALLIKYKVNINHIPNERRSSYEIYLNNKELIEYPDIWQKFMDYSHPAPIDMARNIEWCSDKERMPILFKVLDICTLNEIHELDDNISPASDIADAVMESCKEDLKYVSDAFLCQALEADKKISDNEKIEWFKEMETKAYNDIYSKRRKIIMKKILEIRSNNRN
;
A
#
# COMPACT_ATOMS: atom_id res chain seq x y z
N MET A 1 -18.36 -3.90 67.81
CA MET A 1 -18.22 -3.88 66.34
C MET A 1 -17.90 -2.44 65.91
N LYS A 2 -16.66 -2.18 65.49
CA LYS A 2 -16.24 -0.90 64.88
C LYS A 2 -15.74 -1.21 63.48
N TYR A 3 -16.47 -0.77 62.45
CA TYR A 3 -16.02 -0.86 61.06
C TYR A 3 -15.14 0.35 60.76
N ILE A 4 -13.87 0.09 60.42
CA ILE A 4 -12.96 1.09 59.87
C ILE A 4 -13.28 1.18 58.38
N LEU A 5 -13.84 2.31 57.95
CA LEU A 5 -13.94 2.65 56.54
C LEU A 5 -12.54 3.07 56.06
N VAL A 6 -11.89 2.21 55.29
CA VAL A 6 -10.68 2.57 54.54
C VAL A 6 -11.14 3.16 53.20
N PHE A 7 -11.08 4.48 53.08
CA PHE A 7 -11.18 5.15 51.78
C PHE A 7 -9.86 4.94 51.02
N LEU A 8 -9.84 3.96 50.11
CA LEU A 8 -8.82 3.87 49.08
C LEU A 8 -9.06 4.98 48.06
N PHE A 9 -8.34 6.09 48.20
CA PHE A 9 -8.16 7.05 47.12
C PHE A 9 -7.35 6.35 46.02
N PHE A 10 -8.03 5.82 45.01
CA PHE A 10 -7.40 5.58 43.71
C PHE A 10 -7.11 6.95 43.10
N VAL A 11 -5.90 7.46 43.32
CA VAL A 11 -5.34 8.52 42.50
C VAL A 11 -5.04 7.88 41.16
N SER A 12 -5.96 8.00 40.21
CA SER A 12 -5.71 7.70 38.80
C SER A 12 -4.65 8.68 38.32
N GLY A 13 -3.37 8.29 38.44
CA GLY A 13 -2.27 9.05 37.89
C GLY A 13 -2.34 9.00 36.37
N SER A 14 -3.07 9.93 35.76
CA SER A 14 -2.75 10.38 34.41
C SER A 14 -1.40 11.08 34.51
N ALA A 15 -0.31 10.31 34.42
CA ALA A 15 1.00 10.86 34.18
C ALA A 15 0.87 11.77 32.96
N LEU A 16 1.10 13.08 33.14
CA LEU A 16 1.12 14.03 32.04
C LEU A 16 2.13 13.50 31.02
N ALA A 17 1.65 12.98 29.90
CA ALA A 17 2.51 12.43 28.86
C ALA A 17 3.50 13.51 28.42
N LYS A 18 4.80 13.22 28.56
CA LYS A 18 5.88 14.18 28.32
C LYS A 18 6.23 14.18 26.83
N CYS A 19 6.52 15.35 26.26
CA CYS A 19 7.16 15.42 24.95
C CYS A 19 8.57 14.78 25.03
N ASP A 20 8.71 13.63 24.40
CA ASP A 20 9.95 12.86 24.29
C ASP A 20 9.93 11.96 23.04
N LYS A 21 10.99 11.18 22.84
CA LYS A 21 11.17 10.31 21.66
C LYS A 21 10.11 9.21 21.46
N ASN A 22 9.24 8.99 22.45
CA ASN A 22 8.14 8.03 22.38
C ASN A 22 6.76 8.72 22.32
N ASN A 23 6.69 10.04 22.53
CA ASN A 23 5.43 10.78 22.67
C ASN A 23 5.49 12.12 21.93
N PHE A 24 5.79 12.08 20.63
CA PHE A 24 5.96 13.29 19.82
C PHE A 24 4.66 14.11 19.66
N ASP A 25 3.49 13.50 19.80
CA ASP A 25 2.19 14.18 19.76
C ASP A 25 2.01 15.20 20.91
N GLN A 26 2.74 14.99 22.01
CA GLN A 26 2.77 15.87 23.17
C GLN A 26 3.64 17.11 22.96
N CYS A 27 4.58 17.08 22.01
CA CYS A 27 5.41 18.24 21.68
C CYS A 27 4.55 19.35 21.07
N LYS A 28 4.62 20.57 21.62
CA LYS A 28 3.82 21.73 21.19
C LYS A 28 4.62 22.78 20.44
N THR A 29 5.94 22.82 20.61
CA THR A 29 6.83 23.79 19.96
C THR A 29 8.00 23.11 19.27
N CYS A 30 8.65 23.81 18.33
CA CYS A 30 9.86 23.31 17.66
C CYS A 30 11.02 23.08 18.63
N ASP A 31 11.16 23.89 19.69
CA ASP A 31 12.19 23.70 20.71
C ASP A 31 11.99 22.44 21.53
N GLN A 32 10.73 22.15 21.90
CA GLN A 32 10.39 20.90 22.59
C GLN A 32 10.68 19.70 21.69
N LEU A 33 10.24 19.78 20.44
CA LEU A 33 10.47 18.71 19.47
C LEU A 33 11.97 18.49 19.19
N SER A 34 12.75 19.55 19.01
CA SER A 34 14.20 19.46 18.78
C SER A 34 14.96 18.82 19.94
N LYS A 35 14.43 18.88 21.17
CA LYS A 35 15.01 18.20 22.34
C LYS A 35 14.53 16.76 22.50
N ALA A 36 13.35 16.45 21.94
CA ALA A 36 12.74 15.13 22.01
C ALA A 36 13.29 14.17 20.95
N VAL A 37 13.71 14.68 19.78
CA VAL A 37 14.25 13.84 18.70
C VAL A 37 15.55 13.13 19.10
N ASP A 38 15.69 11.89 18.67
CA ASP A 38 16.89 11.08 18.83
C ASP A 38 17.50 10.86 17.44
N LEU A 39 18.61 11.53 17.16
CA LEU A 39 19.26 11.47 15.84
C LEU A 39 19.93 10.11 15.58
N SER A 40 20.11 9.26 16.59
CA SER A 40 20.60 7.89 16.40
C SER A 40 19.50 6.92 15.96
N GLU A 41 18.24 7.30 16.17
CA GLU A 41 17.05 6.55 15.78
C GLU A 41 16.07 7.52 15.04
N PRO A 42 16.45 8.05 13.86
CA PRO A 42 15.77 9.19 13.24
C PRO A 42 14.31 8.90 12.82
N ASP A 43 13.96 7.62 12.63
CA ASP A 43 12.61 7.16 12.31
C ASP A 43 11.78 6.76 13.54
N ARG A 44 12.33 6.88 14.75
CA ARG A 44 11.65 6.50 15.99
C ARG A 44 10.34 7.26 16.17
N GLY A 45 9.35 6.53 16.67
CA GLY A 45 8.02 7.03 16.96
C GLY A 45 7.05 5.89 17.24
N ASP A 46 5.87 6.23 17.77
CA ASP A 46 4.84 5.27 18.13
C ASP A 46 3.54 5.52 17.37
N TYR A 47 2.76 4.46 17.18
CA TYR A 47 1.44 4.56 16.57
C TYR A 47 0.41 5.07 17.57
N TYR A 48 -0.22 6.20 17.24
CA TYR A 48 -1.26 6.80 18.06
C TYR A 48 -2.35 7.43 17.18
N ARG A 49 -3.61 7.08 17.48
CA ARG A 49 -4.82 7.55 16.76
C ARG A 49 -4.74 7.40 15.24
N GLY A 50 -4.27 6.23 14.77
CA GLY A 50 -4.21 5.92 13.33
C GLY A 50 -3.04 6.56 12.57
N ALA A 51 -2.12 7.24 13.26
CA ALA A 51 -0.93 7.82 12.67
C ALA A 51 0.35 7.31 13.35
N LEU A 52 1.43 7.17 12.58
CA LEU A 52 2.78 7.00 13.11
C LEU A 52 3.33 8.36 13.52
N TRP A 53 3.41 8.60 14.82
CA TRP A 53 3.99 9.80 15.39
C TRP A 53 5.51 9.64 15.54
N ASN A 54 6.22 9.75 14.42
CA ASN A 54 7.68 9.89 14.41
C ASN A 54 8.11 11.37 14.44
N GLY A 55 9.40 11.61 14.67
CA GLY A 55 9.96 12.96 14.72
C GLY A 55 9.71 13.78 13.44
N LEU A 56 9.75 13.12 12.28
CA LEU A 56 9.56 13.78 10.97
C LEU A 56 8.12 14.26 10.79
N TYR A 57 7.13 13.41 11.05
CA TYR A 57 5.72 13.78 10.98
C TYR A 57 5.35 14.83 12.05
N ALA A 58 5.86 14.70 13.26
CA ALA A 58 5.64 15.73 14.28
C ALA A 58 6.25 17.08 13.87
N SER A 59 7.39 17.07 13.17
CA SER A 59 8.00 18.27 12.60
C SER A 59 7.08 18.88 11.54
N TYR A 60 6.46 18.07 10.68
CA TYR A 60 5.45 18.54 9.74
C TYR A 60 4.25 19.17 10.47
N VAL A 61 3.67 18.47 11.45
CA VAL A 61 2.49 18.95 12.18
C VAL A 61 2.72 20.28 12.91
N ARG A 62 3.94 20.51 13.41
CA ARG A 62 4.33 21.75 14.09
C ARG A 62 4.95 22.80 13.17
N ASN A 63 5.06 22.49 11.87
CA ASN A 63 5.77 23.29 10.88
C ASN A 63 7.18 23.68 11.32
N CYS A 64 7.99 22.69 11.70
CA CYS A 64 9.37 22.83 12.15
C CYS A 64 10.36 22.28 11.10
N PRO A 65 10.51 22.92 9.92
CA PRO A 65 11.32 22.38 8.83
C PRO A 65 12.79 22.19 9.21
N ALA A 66 13.36 23.04 10.06
CA ALA A 66 14.74 22.88 10.53
C ALA A 66 14.97 21.62 11.39
N VAL A 67 13.94 21.13 12.10
CA VAL A 67 14.05 19.87 12.85
C VAL A 67 13.91 18.68 11.91
N ALA A 68 12.98 18.76 10.95
CA ALA A 68 12.84 17.74 9.92
C ALA A 68 14.10 17.61 9.07
N GLU A 69 14.71 18.72 8.65
CA GLU A 69 15.93 18.71 7.86
C GLU A 69 17.07 17.99 8.59
N LYS A 70 17.26 18.26 9.90
CA LYS A 70 18.24 17.53 10.72
C LYS A 70 17.94 16.03 10.79
N LEU A 71 16.68 15.63 10.96
CA LEU A 71 16.29 14.22 10.97
C LEU A 71 16.59 13.55 9.62
N LEU A 72 16.25 14.21 8.52
CA LEU A 72 16.50 13.73 7.16
C LEU A 72 18.00 13.63 6.85
N GLU A 73 18.81 14.58 7.32
CA GLU A 73 20.28 14.52 7.25
C GLU A 73 20.88 13.34 8.01
N HIS A 74 20.19 12.88 9.05
CA HIS A 74 20.59 11.72 9.85
C HIS A 74 19.92 10.41 9.39
N GLY A 75 19.22 10.42 8.24
CA GLY A 75 18.68 9.22 7.61
C GLY A 75 17.24 8.90 7.96
N ALA A 76 16.44 9.86 8.46
CA ALA A 76 14.99 9.68 8.54
C ALA A 76 14.42 9.38 7.14
N THR A 77 13.47 8.44 7.08
CA THR A 77 12.81 8.04 5.85
C THR A 77 11.79 9.10 5.43
N PRO A 78 11.95 9.80 4.29
CA PRO A 78 11.11 10.96 3.95
C PRO A 78 9.64 10.62 3.69
N SER A 79 9.34 9.36 3.38
CA SER A 79 7.97 8.88 3.16
C SER A 79 7.26 8.43 4.44
N LEU A 80 7.99 8.30 5.56
CA LEU A 80 7.51 7.65 6.78
C LEU A 80 6.91 8.65 7.78
N GLY A 81 5.77 8.27 8.35
CA GLY A 81 5.10 9.03 9.40
C GLY A 81 3.67 9.42 8.99
N GLY A 82 2.89 9.99 9.90
CA GLY A 82 1.54 10.44 9.60
C GLY A 82 0.52 9.32 9.51
N ALA A 83 -0.69 9.65 9.03
CA ALA A 83 -1.78 8.70 8.88
C ALA A 83 -1.32 7.52 8.01
N ASN A 84 -1.55 6.28 8.50
CA ASN A 84 -1.08 5.05 7.85
C ASN A 84 0.44 4.97 7.58
N ALA A 85 1.25 5.78 8.28
CA ALA A 85 2.68 5.99 8.00
C ALA A 85 3.02 6.48 6.57
N ALA A 86 2.12 7.22 5.94
CA ALA A 86 2.35 7.83 4.64
C ALA A 86 2.42 9.36 4.70
N LEU A 87 3.60 9.90 5.02
CA LEU A 87 3.79 11.34 5.13
C LEU A 87 3.45 12.10 3.83
N PRO A 88 3.81 11.62 2.62
CA PRO A 88 3.44 12.28 1.35
C PRO A 88 1.93 12.43 1.14
N VAL A 89 1.13 11.46 1.62
CA VAL A 89 -0.34 11.56 1.57
C VAL A 89 -0.81 12.69 2.48
N VAL A 90 -0.29 12.77 3.71
CA VAL A 90 -0.63 13.85 4.65
C VAL A 90 -0.18 15.22 4.14
N VAL A 91 1.02 15.33 3.57
CA VAL A 91 1.52 16.58 2.96
C VAL A 91 0.67 17.00 1.75
N SER A 92 -0.05 16.07 1.14
CA SER A 92 -0.99 16.36 0.05
C SER A 92 -2.42 16.62 0.55
N GLY A 93 -2.65 16.61 1.87
CA GLY A 93 -3.91 16.97 2.52
C GLY A 93 -3.91 18.40 3.07
N LYS A 94 -5.07 18.88 3.52
CA LYS A 94 -5.21 20.19 4.17
C LYS A 94 -4.77 20.16 5.61
N TRP A 95 -5.16 19.14 6.37
CA TRP A 95 -4.75 19.04 7.77
C TRP A 95 -3.23 18.79 7.90
N PRO A 96 -2.53 19.42 8.87
CA PRO A 96 -3.03 20.30 9.94
C PRO A 96 -2.99 21.79 9.62
N HIS A 97 -2.44 22.21 8.48
CA HIS A 97 -2.10 23.61 8.23
C HIS A 97 -3.18 24.39 7.48
N ASP A 98 -3.96 23.69 6.66
CA ASP A 98 -4.87 24.23 5.64
C ASP A 98 -4.22 25.38 4.83
N ASN A 99 -2.95 25.18 4.48
CA ASN A 99 -2.13 26.19 3.83
C ASN A 99 -1.19 25.55 2.80
N LYS A 100 -1.61 25.60 1.54
CA LYS A 100 -0.88 25.02 0.42
C LYS A 100 0.60 25.43 0.35
N LYS A 101 0.95 26.67 0.72
CA LYS A 101 2.34 27.14 0.64
C LYS A 101 3.25 26.39 1.63
N ILE A 102 2.77 26.13 2.84
CA ILE A 102 3.49 25.30 3.80
C ILE A 102 3.70 23.91 3.21
N ASN A 103 2.65 23.29 2.69
CA ASN A 103 2.71 21.96 2.07
C ASN A 103 3.68 21.91 0.87
N GLU A 104 3.75 22.96 0.05
CA GLU A 104 4.72 23.07 -1.05
C GLU A 104 6.17 23.17 -0.56
N ASP A 105 6.42 23.90 0.54
CA ASP A 105 7.75 23.98 1.13
C ASP A 105 8.17 22.62 1.72
N TRP A 106 7.22 21.88 2.31
CA TRP A 106 7.45 20.51 2.77
C TRP A 106 7.66 19.52 1.61
N LEU A 107 6.90 19.63 0.53
CA LEU A 107 7.15 18.88 -0.70
C LEU A 107 8.58 19.08 -1.20
N ALA A 108 9.03 20.35 -1.30
CA ALA A 108 10.37 20.67 -1.75
C ALA A 108 11.44 20.07 -0.82
N LEU A 109 11.23 20.14 0.49
CA LEU A 109 12.11 19.50 1.47
C LEU A 109 12.16 17.98 1.30
N LEU A 110 11.02 17.30 1.20
CA LEU A 110 10.99 15.84 1.05
C LEU A 110 11.59 15.38 -0.28
N ILE A 111 11.40 16.14 -1.36
CA ILE A 111 12.06 15.89 -2.66
C ILE A 111 13.58 16.05 -2.54
N LYS A 112 14.07 17.09 -1.86
CA LYS A 112 15.52 17.30 -1.62
C LYS A 112 16.16 16.05 -0.99
N TYR A 113 15.43 15.37 -0.10
CA TYR A 113 15.89 14.16 0.58
C TYR A 113 15.39 12.86 -0.07
N LYS A 114 15.02 12.89 -1.36
CA LYS A 114 14.71 11.71 -2.18
C LYS A 114 13.53 10.88 -1.68
N VAL A 115 12.43 11.54 -1.34
CA VAL A 115 11.15 10.87 -1.06
C VAL A 115 10.77 9.84 -2.12
N ASN A 116 10.35 8.66 -1.67
CA ASN A 116 9.90 7.57 -2.51
C ASN A 116 8.51 7.13 -2.07
N ILE A 117 7.48 7.43 -2.86
CA ILE A 117 6.10 7.05 -2.55
C ILE A 117 5.82 5.53 -2.68
N ASN A 118 6.74 4.76 -3.27
CA ASN A 118 6.73 3.29 -3.28
C ASN A 118 7.43 2.69 -2.06
N HIS A 119 8.03 3.49 -1.17
CA HIS A 119 8.66 2.94 0.02
C HIS A 119 7.61 2.26 0.89
N ILE A 120 7.92 1.05 1.34
CA ILE A 120 7.04 0.19 2.10
C ILE A 120 7.59 0.07 3.52
N PRO A 121 6.93 0.67 4.52
CA PRO A 121 7.43 0.63 5.89
C PRO A 121 6.91 -0.61 6.64
N ASN A 122 7.80 -1.46 7.17
CA ASN A 122 7.51 -2.59 8.09
C ASN A 122 6.17 -3.30 7.82
N GLU A 123 6.05 -3.95 6.65
CA GLU A 123 4.86 -4.74 6.25
C GLU A 123 3.55 -3.93 6.06
N ARG A 124 3.61 -2.60 6.07
CA ARG A 124 2.47 -1.72 5.78
C ARG A 124 2.37 -1.40 4.28
N ARG A 125 1.47 -0.47 3.95
CA ARG A 125 1.29 0.06 2.59
C ARG A 125 2.23 1.24 2.35
N SER A 126 2.71 1.33 1.13
CA SER A 126 3.36 2.53 0.60
C SER A 126 2.38 3.69 0.48
N SER A 127 2.90 4.91 0.36
CA SER A 127 2.06 6.10 0.16
C SER A 127 1.23 5.99 -1.12
N TYR A 128 1.80 5.38 -2.17
CA TYR A 128 1.11 5.18 -3.44
C TYR A 128 -0.07 4.20 -3.32
N GLU A 129 0.11 3.08 -2.62
CA GLU A 129 -0.96 2.12 -2.36
C GLU A 129 -2.10 2.74 -1.52
N ILE A 130 -1.77 3.58 -0.54
CA ILE A 130 -2.77 4.29 0.26
C ILE A 130 -3.59 5.26 -0.59
N TYR A 131 -2.94 6.05 -1.44
CA TYR A 131 -3.62 6.94 -2.40
C TYR A 131 -4.58 6.17 -3.31
N LEU A 132 -4.16 5.03 -3.84
CA LEU A 132 -4.99 4.25 -4.74
C LEU A 132 -6.21 3.62 -4.05
N ASN A 133 -6.10 3.25 -2.77
CA ASN A 133 -7.24 2.77 -1.99
C ASN A 133 -8.23 3.89 -1.66
N ASN A 134 -7.74 5.10 -1.39
CA ASN A 134 -8.59 6.24 -1.09
C ASN A 134 -8.00 7.54 -1.63
N LYS A 135 -8.41 7.90 -2.85
CA LYS A 135 -7.96 9.13 -3.52
C LYS A 135 -8.46 10.40 -2.84
N GLU A 136 -9.55 10.32 -2.06
CA GLU A 136 -10.14 11.46 -1.36
C GLU A 136 -9.23 12.00 -0.24
N LEU A 137 -8.22 11.23 0.17
CA LEU A 137 -7.18 11.69 1.11
C LEU A 137 -6.28 12.78 0.51
N ILE A 138 -6.28 12.94 -0.81
CA ILE A 138 -5.49 13.95 -1.52
C ILE A 138 -6.36 15.19 -1.75
N GLU A 139 -6.12 16.22 -0.94
CA GLU A 139 -6.86 17.49 -1.02
C GLU A 139 -6.11 18.58 -1.81
N TYR A 140 -4.80 18.39 -2.03
CA TYR A 140 -3.95 19.18 -2.92
C TYR A 140 -3.40 18.31 -4.07
N PRO A 141 -4.18 18.08 -5.14
CA PRO A 141 -3.80 17.14 -6.21
C PRO A 141 -2.50 17.50 -6.93
N ASP A 142 -2.17 18.79 -7.05
CA ASP A 142 -0.95 19.23 -7.72
C ASP A 142 0.33 19.00 -6.89
N ILE A 143 0.21 18.98 -5.55
CA ILE A 143 1.31 18.55 -4.67
C ILE A 143 1.53 17.04 -4.83
N TRP A 144 0.45 16.25 -4.80
CA TRP A 144 0.54 14.81 -5.02
C TRP A 144 1.12 14.46 -6.39
N GLN A 145 0.70 15.17 -7.44
CA GLN A 145 1.23 14.95 -8.79
C GLN A 145 2.75 15.16 -8.85
N LYS A 146 3.29 16.16 -8.14
CA LYS A 146 4.75 16.36 -8.08
C LYS A 146 5.47 15.22 -7.36
N PHE A 147 4.87 14.59 -6.35
CA PHE A 147 5.43 13.36 -5.77
C PHE A 147 5.40 12.20 -6.77
N MET A 148 4.31 12.04 -7.51
CA MET A 148 4.18 11.01 -8.57
C MET A 148 5.25 11.19 -9.66
N ASP A 149 5.39 12.41 -10.17
CA ASP A 149 6.37 12.76 -11.21
C ASP A 149 7.80 12.58 -10.71
N TYR A 150 8.07 12.86 -9.44
CA TYR A 150 9.40 12.66 -8.86
C TYR A 150 9.72 11.19 -8.64
N SER A 151 8.82 10.45 -7.98
CA SER A 151 9.07 9.08 -7.53
C SER A 151 8.85 8.01 -8.60
N HIS A 152 8.15 8.30 -9.70
CA HIS A 152 7.83 7.36 -10.78
C HIS A 152 7.30 6.01 -10.23
N PRO A 153 6.10 5.99 -9.64
CA PRO A 153 5.64 4.83 -8.89
C PRO A 153 5.57 3.56 -9.75
N ALA A 154 5.98 2.44 -9.18
CA ALA A 154 5.93 1.15 -9.85
C ALA A 154 4.48 0.63 -9.91
N PRO A 155 4.16 -0.30 -10.83
CA PRO A 155 2.92 -1.06 -10.76
C PRO A 155 2.74 -1.71 -9.38
N ILE A 156 1.50 -1.71 -8.83
CA ILE A 156 1.25 -2.28 -7.51
C ILE A 156 1.41 -3.80 -7.53
N ASP A 157 2.07 -4.32 -6.51
CA ASP A 157 2.01 -5.73 -6.15
C ASP A 157 0.64 -6.07 -5.54
N MET A 158 -0.23 -6.62 -6.36
CA MET A 158 -1.62 -6.96 -6.04
C MET A 158 -1.75 -7.91 -4.84
N ALA A 159 -0.74 -8.75 -4.59
CA ALA A 159 -0.69 -9.65 -3.44
C ALA A 159 -0.75 -8.92 -2.09
N ARG A 160 -0.33 -7.65 -2.06
CA ARG A 160 -0.16 -6.87 -0.83
C ARG A 160 -1.35 -6.00 -0.47
N ASN A 161 -2.29 -5.79 -1.40
CA ASN A 161 -3.37 -4.84 -1.21
C ASN A 161 -4.72 -5.56 -1.06
N ILE A 162 -4.89 -6.24 0.07
CA ILE A 162 -6.02 -7.17 0.30
C ILE A 162 -7.40 -6.48 0.28
N GLU A 163 -7.49 -5.21 0.65
CA GLU A 163 -8.75 -4.44 0.55
C GLU A 163 -9.27 -4.34 -0.89
N TRP A 164 -8.36 -4.28 -1.87
CA TRP A 164 -8.69 -4.31 -3.30
C TRP A 164 -9.23 -5.65 -3.79
N CYS A 165 -9.16 -6.69 -2.95
CA CYS A 165 -9.64 -8.03 -3.21
C CYS A 165 -11.07 -8.27 -2.70
N SER A 166 -11.56 -7.36 -1.86
CA SER A 166 -12.94 -7.37 -1.36
C SER A 166 -13.94 -6.77 -2.36
N ASP A 167 -13.45 -6.14 -3.44
CA ASP A 167 -14.28 -5.58 -4.51
C ASP A 167 -14.86 -6.71 -5.40
N LYS A 168 -16.15 -6.98 -5.20
CA LYS A 168 -16.91 -8.01 -5.92
C LYS A 168 -17.02 -7.72 -7.42
N GLU A 169 -16.87 -6.47 -7.85
CA GLU A 169 -16.99 -6.09 -9.27
C GLU A 169 -15.69 -6.31 -10.06
N ARG A 170 -14.57 -6.47 -9.35
CA ARG A 170 -13.25 -6.57 -9.97
C ARG A 170 -12.98 -7.90 -10.64
N MET A 171 -13.37 -9.02 -10.02
CA MET A 171 -13.12 -10.35 -10.59
C MET A 171 -13.71 -10.51 -12.00
N PRO A 172 -14.96 -10.11 -12.27
CA PRO A 172 -15.51 -10.08 -13.63
C PRO A 172 -14.67 -9.26 -14.62
N ILE A 173 -14.12 -8.12 -14.18
CA ILE A 173 -13.29 -7.24 -15.02
C ILE A 173 -11.96 -7.92 -15.35
N LEU A 174 -11.27 -8.48 -14.36
CA LEU A 174 -9.99 -9.17 -14.58
C LEU A 174 -10.15 -10.37 -15.52
N PHE A 175 -11.23 -11.13 -15.37
CA PHE A 175 -11.55 -12.21 -16.29
C PHE A 175 -11.82 -11.71 -17.71
N LYS A 176 -12.53 -10.59 -17.86
CA LYS A 176 -12.79 -9.97 -19.16
C LYS A 176 -11.50 -9.49 -19.83
N VAL A 177 -10.57 -8.88 -19.08
CA VAL A 177 -9.25 -8.47 -19.60
C VAL A 177 -8.47 -9.70 -20.07
N LEU A 178 -8.40 -10.74 -19.25
CA LEU A 178 -7.73 -11.98 -19.63
C LEU A 178 -8.39 -12.66 -20.85
N ASP A 179 -9.72 -12.64 -20.96
CA ASP A 179 -10.45 -13.16 -22.13
C ASP A 179 -10.13 -12.35 -23.40
N ILE A 180 -9.99 -11.02 -23.29
CA ILE A 180 -9.58 -10.16 -24.41
C ILE A 180 -8.16 -10.48 -24.86
N CYS A 181 -7.20 -10.53 -23.93
CA CYS A 181 -5.82 -10.92 -24.24
C CYS A 181 -5.80 -12.27 -24.95
N THR A 182 -6.43 -13.27 -24.33
CA THR A 182 -6.53 -14.63 -24.87
C THR A 182 -7.06 -14.64 -26.30
N LEU A 183 -8.16 -13.94 -26.59
CA LEU A 183 -8.77 -13.95 -27.91
C LEU A 183 -7.86 -13.29 -28.96
N ASN A 184 -7.26 -12.15 -28.62
CA ASN A 184 -6.32 -11.47 -29.51
C ASN A 184 -5.11 -12.36 -29.83
N GLU A 185 -4.50 -12.95 -28.81
CA GLU A 185 -3.35 -13.84 -28.96
C GLU A 185 -3.71 -15.12 -29.74
N ILE A 186 -4.91 -15.68 -29.57
CA ILE A 186 -5.36 -16.79 -30.43
C ILE A 186 -5.40 -16.33 -31.89
N HIS A 187 -5.94 -15.13 -32.18
CA HIS A 187 -6.00 -14.62 -33.55
C HIS A 187 -4.62 -14.36 -34.16
N GLU A 188 -3.65 -13.94 -33.35
CA GLU A 188 -2.29 -13.66 -33.81
C GLU A 188 -1.43 -14.92 -33.94
N LEU A 189 -1.56 -15.88 -33.02
CA LEU A 189 -0.67 -17.04 -32.91
C LEU A 189 -1.23 -18.30 -33.59
N ASP A 190 -2.53 -18.42 -33.79
CA ASP A 190 -3.12 -19.62 -34.40
C ASP A 190 -2.86 -19.69 -35.92
N ASP A 191 -1.91 -20.53 -36.29
CA ASP A 191 -1.54 -20.83 -37.68
C ASP A 191 -2.48 -21.85 -38.38
N ASN A 192 -3.51 -22.35 -37.71
CA ASN A 192 -4.41 -23.43 -38.15
C ASN A 192 -3.73 -24.80 -38.41
N ILE A 193 -2.45 -24.96 -38.10
CA ILE A 193 -1.64 -26.16 -38.38
C ILE A 193 -1.16 -26.79 -37.07
N SER A 194 -0.57 -25.98 -36.20
CA SER A 194 0.03 -26.40 -34.94
C SER A 194 -1.01 -27.01 -33.99
N PRO A 195 -0.63 -27.93 -33.09
CA PRO A 195 -1.54 -28.49 -32.10
C PRO A 195 -2.17 -27.39 -31.24
N ALA A 196 -3.47 -27.51 -30.96
CA ALA A 196 -4.18 -26.52 -30.13
C ALA A 196 -3.57 -26.42 -28.71
N SER A 197 -2.91 -27.46 -28.22
CA SER A 197 -2.16 -27.44 -26.97
C SER A 197 -1.00 -26.44 -26.99
N ASP A 198 -0.27 -26.40 -28.09
CA ASP A 198 0.99 -25.66 -28.21
C ASP A 198 0.67 -24.18 -28.40
N ILE A 199 -0.36 -23.87 -29.20
CA ILE A 199 -0.92 -22.53 -29.31
C ILE A 199 -1.48 -22.07 -27.96
N ALA A 200 -2.18 -22.95 -27.22
CA ALA A 200 -2.69 -22.58 -25.90
C ALA A 200 -1.57 -22.24 -24.91
N ASP A 201 -0.45 -22.98 -24.91
CA ASP A 201 0.70 -22.65 -24.05
C ASP A 201 1.37 -21.32 -24.47
N ALA A 202 1.49 -21.06 -25.77
CA ALA A 202 2.03 -19.79 -26.28
C ALA A 202 1.14 -18.58 -25.88
N VAL A 203 -0.18 -18.71 -26.04
CA VAL A 203 -1.16 -17.70 -25.60
C VAL A 203 -1.06 -17.46 -24.09
N MET A 204 -0.94 -18.53 -23.30
CA MET A 204 -0.83 -18.42 -21.84
C MET A 204 0.45 -17.70 -21.41
N GLU A 205 1.58 -17.92 -22.10
CA GLU A 205 2.83 -17.19 -21.84
C GLU A 205 2.71 -15.70 -22.23
N SER A 206 2.05 -15.40 -23.34
CA SER A 206 1.81 -14.02 -23.79
C SER A 206 0.92 -13.25 -22.81
N CYS A 207 -0.15 -13.90 -22.31
CA CYS A 207 -1.09 -13.32 -21.34
C CYS A 207 -0.71 -13.54 -19.86
N LYS A 208 0.57 -13.83 -19.55
CA LYS A 208 0.98 -14.25 -18.20
C LYS A 208 0.72 -13.21 -17.10
N GLU A 209 0.85 -11.92 -17.42
CA GLU A 209 0.61 -10.84 -16.45
C GLU A 209 -0.87 -10.77 -16.08
N ASP A 210 -1.76 -10.83 -17.07
CA ASP A 210 -3.21 -10.88 -16.85
C ASP A 210 -3.62 -12.13 -16.07
N LEU A 211 -2.99 -13.27 -16.37
CA LEU A 211 -3.21 -14.51 -15.63
C LEU A 211 -2.78 -14.39 -14.17
N LYS A 212 -1.62 -13.76 -13.93
CA LYS A 212 -1.13 -13.47 -12.58
C LYS A 212 -2.12 -12.57 -11.83
N TYR A 213 -2.62 -11.51 -12.45
CA TYR A 213 -3.61 -10.64 -11.81
C TYR A 213 -4.90 -11.37 -11.42
N VAL A 214 -5.39 -12.27 -12.27
CA VAL A 214 -6.54 -13.12 -11.94
C VAL A 214 -6.21 -14.07 -10.77
N SER A 215 -5.01 -14.67 -10.76
CA SER A 215 -4.56 -15.55 -9.66
C SER A 215 -4.46 -14.84 -8.33
N ASP A 216 -3.81 -13.69 -8.33
CA ASP A 216 -3.61 -12.90 -7.13
C ASP A 216 -4.98 -12.50 -6.55
N ALA A 217 -5.92 -12.09 -7.41
CA ALA A 217 -7.27 -11.75 -6.98
C ALA A 217 -8.05 -12.95 -6.40
N PHE A 218 -7.91 -14.16 -6.95
CA PHE A 218 -8.52 -15.37 -6.39
C PHE A 218 -7.99 -15.72 -5.00
N LEU A 219 -6.66 -15.72 -4.83
CA LEU A 219 -6.02 -15.96 -3.54
C LEU A 219 -6.47 -14.95 -2.51
N CYS A 220 -6.54 -13.72 -2.95
CA CYS A 220 -6.87 -12.62 -2.09
C CYS A 220 -8.34 -12.64 -1.64
N GLN A 221 -9.28 -13.09 -2.49
CA GLN A 221 -10.66 -13.38 -2.07
C GLN A 221 -10.74 -14.54 -1.06
N ALA A 222 -9.90 -15.57 -1.23
CA ALA A 222 -9.85 -16.70 -0.30
C ALA A 222 -9.36 -16.27 1.09
N LEU A 223 -8.40 -15.34 1.16
CA LEU A 223 -7.92 -14.76 2.41
C LEU A 223 -8.98 -13.91 3.12
N GLU A 224 -9.72 -13.07 2.40
CA GLU A 224 -10.79 -12.24 2.99
C GLU A 224 -11.94 -13.07 3.59
N ALA A 225 -12.15 -14.30 3.11
CA ALA A 225 -13.12 -15.21 3.70
C ALA A 225 -12.71 -15.68 5.11
N ASP A 226 -11.41 -15.61 5.47
CA ASP A 226 -10.89 -16.04 6.76
C ASP A 226 -10.53 -14.84 7.65
N LYS A 227 -11.55 -14.33 8.37
CA LYS A 227 -11.47 -13.13 9.23
C LYS A 227 -10.60 -13.28 10.48
N LYS A 228 -9.90 -14.40 10.68
CA LYS A 228 -9.20 -14.73 11.93
C LYS A 228 -7.67 -14.69 11.85
N ILE A 229 -7.13 -14.39 10.68
CA ILE A 229 -5.68 -14.42 10.41
C ILE A 229 -5.10 -13.01 10.60
N SER A 230 -3.95 -12.89 11.29
CA SER A 230 -3.23 -11.60 11.40
C SER A 230 -2.62 -11.19 10.06
N ASP A 231 -2.31 -9.91 9.87
CA ASP A 231 -1.80 -9.42 8.58
C ASP A 231 -0.47 -10.09 8.17
N ASN A 232 0.38 -10.46 9.13
CA ASN A 232 1.65 -11.15 8.85
C ASN A 232 1.43 -12.61 8.41
N GLU A 233 0.51 -13.31 9.07
CA GLU A 233 0.13 -14.68 8.70
C GLU A 233 -0.56 -14.73 7.33
N LYS A 234 -1.30 -13.68 6.93
CA LYS A 234 -1.88 -13.56 5.59
C LYS A 234 -0.82 -13.47 4.50
N ILE A 235 0.27 -12.73 4.73
CA ILE A 235 1.36 -12.56 3.76
C ILE A 235 2.08 -13.89 3.54
N GLU A 236 2.36 -14.64 4.61
CA GLU A 236 3.03 -15.94 4.53
C GLU A 236 2.16 -16.96 3.80
N TRP A 237 0.87 -17.05 4.17
CA TRP A 237 -0.10 -17.89 3.46
C TRP A 237 -0.21 -17.54 1.97
N PHE A 238 -0.24 -16.24 1.63
CA PHE A 238 -0.32 -15.80 0.24
C PHE A 238 0.87 -16.32 -0.57
N LYS A 239 2.09 -16.18 -0.05
CA LYS A 239 3.31 -16.65 -0.73
C LYS A 239 3.32 -18.17 -0.91
N GLU A 240 2.86 -18.93 0.09
CA GLU A 240 2.74 -20.39 -0.02
C GLU A 240 1.72 -20.81 -1.08
N MET A 241 0.65 -20.04 -1.22
CA MET A 241 -0.47 -20.37 -2.10
C MET A 241 -0.35 -19.75 -3.50
N GLU A 242 0.51 -18.75 -3.70
CA GLU A 242 0.75 -18.04 -4.97
C GLU A 242 1.00 -19.01 -6.12
N THR A 243 2.01 -19.86 -5.96
CA THR A 243 2.39 -20.85 -6.98
C THR A 243 1.26 -21.84 -7.25
N LYS A 244 0.55 -22.27 -6.19
CA LYS A 244 -0.53 -23.25 -6.30
C LYS A 244 -1.73 -22.69 -7.05
N ALA A 245 -2.21 -21.50 -6.67
CA ALA A 245 -3.36 -20.89 -7.32
C ALA A 245 -3.04 -20.48 -8.76
N TYR A 246 -1.83 -19.98 -9.02
CA TYR A 246 -1.40 -19.67 -10.38
C TYR A 246 -1.46 -20.92 -11.25
N ASN A 247 -0.90 -22.05 -10.78
CA ASN A 247 -0.94 -23.32 -11.51
C ASN A 247 -2.36 -23.85 -11.72
N ASP A 248 -3.24 -23.70 -10.72
CA ASP A 248 -4.64 -24.12 -10.82
C ASP A 248 -5.40 -23.31 -11.88
N ILE A 249 -5.21 -21.99 -11.89
CA ILE A 249 -5.84 -21.09 -12.86
C ILE A 249 -5.24 -21.31 -14.24
N TYR A 250 -3.92 -21.47 -14.34
CA TYR A 250 -3.22 -21.82 -15.57
C TYR A 250 -3.81 -23.08 -16.20
N SER A 251 -3.90 -24.17 -15.44
CA SER A 251 -4.43 -25.45 -15.91
C SER A 251 -5.89 -25.36 -16.38
N LYS A 252 -6.73 -24.61 -15.65
CA LYS A 252 -8.14 -24.38 -16.04
C LYS A 252 -8.24 -23.54 -17.31
N ARG A 253 -7.49 -22.44 -17.39
CA ARG A 253 -7.54 -21.52 -18.53
C ARG A 253 -6.97 -22.13 -19.80
N ARG A 254 -5.85 -22.84 -19.71
CA ARG A 254 -5.29 -23.60 -20.83
C ARG A 254 -6.31 -24.51 -21.51
N LYS A 255 -7.12 -25.24 -20.73
CA LYS A 255 -8.20 -26.10 -21.27
C LYS A 255 -9.29 -25.31 -21.99
N ILE A 256 -9.68 -24.15 -21.46
CA ILE A 256 -10.67 -23.26 -22.08
C ILE A 256 -10.14 -22.72 -23.41
N ILE A 257 -8.88 -22.29 -23.44
CA ILE A 257 -8.20 -21.76 -24.63
C ILE A 257 -8.11 -22.82 -25.72
N MET A 258 -7.66 -24.03 -25.38
CA MET A 258 -7.61 -25.15 -26.32
C MET A 258 -8.98 -25.41 -26.96
N LYS A 259 -10.04 -25.41 -26.16
CA LYS A 259 -11.41 -25.57 -26.67
C LYS A 259 -11.79 -24.44 -27.63
N LYS A 260 -11.47 -23.19 -27.27
CA LYS A 260 -11.78 -22.01 -28.07
C LYS A 260 -11.06 -22.01 -29.43
N ILE A 261 -9.79 -22.40 -29.45
CA ILE A 261 -9.01 -22.58 -30.68
C ILE A 261 -9.70 -23.60 -31.60
N LEU A 262 -10.08 -24.77 -31.06
CA LEU A 262 -10.77 -25.80 -31.85
C LEU A 262 -12.12 -25.33 -32.38
N GLU A 263 -12.89 -24.56 -31.60
CA GLU A 263 -14.14 -23.94 -32.03
C GLU A 263 -13.93 -22.95 -33.19
N ILE A 264 -12.93 -22.07 -33.09
CA ILE A 264 -12.59 -21.08 -34.14
C ILE A 264 -12.18 -21.81 -35.43
N ARG A 265 -11.27 -22.79 -35.33
CA ARG A 265 -10.81 -23.58 -36.49
C ARG A 265 -11.96 -24.35 -37.16
N SER A 266 -12.90 -24.88 -36.37
CA SER A 266 -14.09 -25.56 -36.92
C SER A 266 -15.00 -24.60 -37.67
N ASN A 267 -15.20 -23.38 -37.16
CA ASN A 267 -16.06 -22.39 -37.80
C ASN A 267 -15.45 -21.86 -39.11
N ASN A 268 -14.13 -21.79 -39.20
CA ASN A 268 -13.43 -21.35 -40.43
C ASN A 268 -13.41 -22.41 -41.54
N ARG A 269 -13.87 -23.65 -41.27
CA ARG A 269 -13.95 -24.75 -42.25
C ARG A 269 -15.33 -24.90 -42.88
N ASN A 270 -16.33 -24.19 -42.38
CA ASN A 270 -17.71 -24.13 -42.90
C ASN A 270 -17.92 -22.85 -43.72
#